data_AF-A0A2V7EB70-F1
#
_entry.id   AF-A0A2V7EB70-F1
#
_cell.length_a   1.000
_cell.length_b   1.000
_cell.length_c   1.000
_cell.angle_alpha   90.00
_cell.angle_beta   90.00
_cell.angle_gamma   90.00
#
_symmetry.space_group_name_H-M   'P 1'
#
loop_
_entity.id
_entity.type
_entity.pdbx_description
1 polymer ?
#
loop_
_entity_poly.entity_id
_entity_poly.type
_entity_poly.pdbx_seq_one_letter_code
_entity_poly.pdbx_strand_id
1 'polypeptide(L)'
;MKEQLKLKPISREAIPRAIQKAERYRLINQSWASESICRDILEIDSGNQQVLVMLVLALTDQLAEGHGSAMKAGNETLPRITD
;
A
#
# COMPACT_ATOMS: atom_id res chain seq x y z
N MET A 1 26.15 -7.56 17.26
CA MET A 1 25.35 -8.40 16.34
C MET A 1 23.95 -7.81 16.30
N LYS A 2 23.53 -7.17 15.20
CA LYS A 2 22.16 -6.65 15.08
C LYS A 2 21.27 -7.83 14.70
N GLU A 3 20.45 -8.31 15.64
CA GLU A 3 19.40 -9.27 15.31
C GLU A 3 18.43 -8.59 14.32
N GLN A 4 18.30 -9.18 13.13
CA GLN A 4 17.33 -8.71 12.14
C GLN A 4 15.94 -9.13 12.60
N LEU A 5 15.11 -8.15 12.99
CA LEU A 5 13.69 -8.37 13.23
C LEU A 5 13.01 -8.78 11.92
N LYS A 6 12.60 -10.04 11.80
CA LYS A 6 11.70 -10.48 10.73
C LYS A 6 10.28 -10.10 11.10
N LEU A 7 9.68 -9.20 10.32
CA LEU A 7 8.28 -8.85 10.46
C LEU A 7 7.41 -10.07 10.14
N LYS A 8 6.34 -10.25 10.91
CA LYS A 8 5.39 -11.33 10.67
C LYS A 8 4.45 -10.89 9.55
N PRO A 9 4.32 -11.66 8.45
CA PRO A 9 3.38 -11.33 7.38
C PRO A 9 1.95 -11.39 7.90
N ILE A 10 1.05 -10.57 7.32
CA ILE A 10 -0.38 -10.70 7.58
C ILE A 10 -0.90 -12.05 7.04
N SER A 11 -1.98 -12.58 7.60
CA SER A 11 -2.59 -13.80 7.05
C SER A 11 -3.44 -13.47 5.80
N ARG A 12 -3.54 -14.41 4.85
CA ARG A 12 -4.42 -14.25 3.66
C ARG A 12 -5.88 -13.94 4.06
N GLU A 13 -6.36 -14.55 5.12
CA GLU A 13 -7.70 -14.34 5.68
C GLU A 13 -7.91 -12.91 6.21
N ALA A 14 -6.84 -12.21 6.58
CA ALA A 14 -6.90 -10.83 7.07
C ALA A 14 -6.95 -9.80 5.93
N ILE A 15 -6.69 -10.19 4.67
CA ILE A 15 -6.64 -9.28 3.51
C ILE A 15 -7.91 -8.43 3.39
N PRO A 16 -9.14 -8.98 3.43
CA PRO A 16 -10.35 -8.16 3.31
C PRO A 16 -10.46 -7.08 4.38
N ARG A 17 -10.05 -7.40 5.62
CA ARG A 17 -10.04 -6.44 6.74
C ARG A 17 -8.92 -5.41 6.60
N ALA A 18 -7.77 -5.82 6.08
CA ALA A 18 -6.64 -4.93 5.81
C ALA A 18 -7.01 -3.90 4.73
N ILE A 19 -7.69 -4.33 3.66
CA ILE A 19 -8.18 -3.43 2.60
C ILE A 19 -9.10 -2.34 3.18
N GLN A 20 -10.10 -2.72 3.99
CA GLN A 20 -10.99 -1.75 4.65
C GLN A 20 -10.23 -0.75 5.54
N LYS A 21 -9.16 -1.22 6.19
CA LYS A 21 -8.33 -0.38 7.06
C LYS A 21 -7.50 0.62 6.24
N ALA A 22 -6.93 0.19 5.12
CA ALA A 22 -6.19 1.06 4.20
C ALA A 22 -7.10 2.16 3.62
N GLU A 23 -8.30 1.80 3.16
CA GLU A 23 -9.30 2.76 2.69
C GLU A 23 -9.64 3.79 3.77
N ARG A 24 -9.92 3.32 5.00
CA ARG A 24 -10.21 4.22 6.13
C ARG A 24 -9.05 5.17 6.43
N TYR A 25 -7.80 4.71 6.39
CA TYR A 25 -6.66 5.57 6.61
C TYR A 25 -6.50 6.64 5.53
N ARG A 26 -6.75 6.28 4.27
CA ARG A 26 -6.76 7.25 3.17
C ARG A 26 -7.81 8.34 3.38
N LEU A 27 -9.03 7.97 3.81
CA LEU A 27 -10.13 8.90 4.07
C LEU A 27 -9.88 9.88 5.23
N ILE A 28 -8.92 9.59 6.13
CA ILE A 28 -8.53 10.48 7.23
C ILE A 28 -7.13 11.07 7.03
N ASN A 29 -6.66 11.15 5.78
CA ASN A 29 -5.37 11.72 5.37
C ASN A 29 -4.15 11.05 6.04
N GLN A 30 -4.25 9.76 6.36
CA GLN A 30 -3.12 8.94 6.79
C GLN A 30 -2.61 8.11 5.60
N SER A 31 -2.15 8.80 4.57
CA SER A 31 -1.70 8.24 3.29
C SER A 31 -0.55 7.23 3.46
N TRP A 32 0.43 7.53 4.32
CA TRP A 32 1.53 6.62 4.70
C TRP A 32 1.07 5.30 5.32
N ALA A 33 0.04 5.33 6.18
CA ALA A 33 -0.53 4.14 6.78
C ALA A 33 -1.31 3.31 5.75
N SER A 34 -2.00 3.97 4.82
CA SER A 34 -2.63 3.31 3.68
C SER A 34 -1.60 2.62 2.78
N GLU A 35 -0.52 3.32 2.42
CA GLU A 35 0.58 2.75 1.61
C GLU A 35 1.17 1.51 2.29
N SER A 36 1.51 1.60 3.58
CA SER A 36 2.10 0.51 4.35
C SER A 36 1.24 -0.75 4.29
N ILE A 37 -0.07 -0.62 4.53
CA ILE A 37 -0.99 -1.77 4.46
C ILE A 37 -1.09 -2.33 3.04
N CYS A 38 -1.11 -1.47 2.01
CA CYS A 38 -1.16 -1.94 0.63
C CYS A 38 0.08 -2.77 0.29
N ARG A 39 1.27 -2.36 0.75
CA ARG A 39 2.50 -3.13 0.56
C ARG A 39 2.43 -4.50 1.25
N ASP A 40 1.99 -4.54 2.50
CA ASP A 40 1.82 -5.80 3.25
C ASP A 40 0.88 -6.78 2.53
N ILE A 41 -0.21 -6.28 1.94
CA ILE A 41 -1.12 -7.12 1.15
C ILE A 41 -0.46 -7.61 -0.15
N LEU A 42 0.22 -6.72 -0.88
CA LEU A 42 0.86 -7.06 -2.16
C LEU A 42 2.06 -8.01 -2.02
N GLU A 43 2.66 -8.11 -0.84
CA GLU A 43 3.65 -9.16 -0.55
C GLU A 43 3.03 -10.57 -0.56
N ILE A 44 1.73 -10.69 -0.25
CA ILE A 44 1.02 -11.97 -0.17
C ILE A 44 0.20 -12.25 -1.44
N ASP A 45 -0.42 -11.20 -1.98
CA ASP A 45 -1.27 -11.22 -3.15
C ASP A 45 -0.87 -10.09 -4.10
N SER A 46 0.22 -10.31 -4.83
CA SER A 46 0.83 -9.33 -5.74
C SER A 46 -0.06 -8.97 -6.94
N GLY A 47 -1.07 -9.78 -7.23
CA GLY A 47 -2.02 -9.57 -8.33
C GLY A 47 -3.30 -8.85 -7.91
N ASN A 48 -3.43 -8.43 -6.65
CA ASN A 48 -4.65 -7.81 -6.14
C ASN A 48 -4.89 -6.43 -6.76
N GLN A 49 -5.70 -6.38 -7.82
CA GLN A 49 -5.96 -5.16 -8.61
C GLN A 49 -6.53 -4.02 -7.76
N GLN A 50 -7.46 -4.34 -6.85
CA GLN A 50 -8.04 -3.34 -5.95
C GLN A 50 -6.96 -2.67 -5.07
N VAL A 51 -6.00 -3.46 -4.57
CA VAL A 51 -4.91 -2.94 -3.73
C VAL A 51 -3.88 -2.18 -4.55
N LEU A 52 -3.60 -2.59 -5.79
CA LEU A 52 -2.72 -1.84 -6.70
C LEU A 52 -3.28 -0.43 -6.98
N VAL A 53 -4.57 -0.33 -7.27
CA VAL A 53 -5.26 0.96 -7.43
C VAL A 53 -5.18 1.78 -6.14
N MET A 54 -5.48 1.18 -4.99
CA MET A 54 -5.43 1.85 -3.70
C MET A 54 -4.02 2.33 -3.32
N LEU A 55 -2.98 1.57 -3.67
CA LEU A 55 -1.58 1.96 -3.47
C LEU A 55 -1.24 3.20 -4.29
N VAL A 56 -1.62 3.24 -5.58
CA VAL A 56 -1.38 4.41 -6.42
C VAL A 56 -2.09 5.64 -5.85
N LEU A 57 -3.34 5.51 -5.40
CA LEU A 57 -4.07 6.61 -4.77
C LEU A 57 -3.37 7.12 -3.50
N ALA A 58 -2.93 6.22 -2.61
CA ALA A 58 -2.19 6.59 -1.41
C ALA A 58 -0.86 7.30 -1.72
N LEU A 59 -0.16 6.87 -2.78
CA LEU A 59 1.08 7.51 -3.24
C LEU A 59 0.81 8.89 -3.85
N THR A 60 -0.30 9.09 -4.57
CA THR A 60 -0.68 10.41 -5.07
C THR A 60 -1.09 11.37 -3.96
N ASP A 61 -1.73 10.88 -2.90
CA ASP A 61 -2.07 11.69 -1.72
C ASP A 61 -0.79 12.22 -1.05
N GLN A 62 0.23 11.36 -0.90
CA GLN A 62 1.53 11.76 -0.36
C GLN A 62 2.26 12.80 -1.21
N LEU A 63 1.98 12.86 -2.51
CA LEU A 63 2.57 13.87 -3.37
C LEU A 63 2.02 15.26 -3.06
N ALA A 64 0.73 15.36 -2.74
CA ALA A 64 0.12 16.60 -2.24
C ALA A 64 0.70 17.02 -0.88
N GLU A 65 1.21 16.05 -0.09
CA GLU A 65 1.93 16.28 1.17
C GLU A 65 3.42 16.66 0.98
N GLY A 66 3.93 16.66 -0.26
CA GLY A 66 5.31 17.04 -0.59
C GLY A 66 6.31 15.88 -0.64
N HIS A 67 5.87 14.63 -0.62
CA HIS A 67 6.76 13.46 -0.68
C HIS A 67 7.12 13.08 -2.13
N GLY A 68 8.21 13.66 -2.66
CA GLY A 68 8.63 13.45 -4.05
C GLY A 68 9.00 11.99 -4.42
N SER A 69 9.32 11.13 -3.46
CA SER A 69 9.57 9.70 -3.71
C SER A 69 8.32 8.93 -4.13
N ALA A 70 7.14 9.41 -3.75
CA ALA A 70 5.87 8.74 -4.04
C ALA A 70 5.56 8.70 -5.55
N MET A 71 6.00 9.70 -6.32
CA MET A 71 5.85 9.72 -7.78
C MET A 71 6.55 8.55 -8.46
N LYS A 72 7.78 8.24 -8.04
CA LYS A 72 8.53 7.13 -8.60
C LYS A 72 7.82 5.81 -8.32
N ALA A 73 7.42 5.59 -7.06
CA ALA A 73 6.70 4.38 -6.66
C ALA A 73 5.34 4.23 -7.39
N GLY A 74 4.63 5.33 -7.62
CA GLY A 74 3.37 5.33 -8.37
C GLY A 74 3.58 4.88 -9.83
N ASN A 75 4.58 5.46 -10.50
CA ASN A 75 4.94 5.10 -11.87
C ASN A 75 5.40 3.64 -12.02
N GLU A 76 6.04 3.06 -11.01
CA GLU A 76 6.42 1.65 -10.99
C GLU A 76 5.21 0.72 -10.76
N THR A 77 4.18 1.22 -10.09
CA THR A 77 2.97 0.44 -9.75
C THR A 77 1.95 0.45 -10.89
N LEU A 78 1.79 1.59 -11.58
CA LEU A 78 0.81 1.79 -12.66
C LEU A 78 0.80 0.69 -13.74
N PRO A 79 1.94 0.19 -14.26
CA PRO A 79 1.94 -0.85 -15.29
C PRO A 79 1.35 -2.20 -14.85
N ARG A 80 1.13 -2.40 -13.55
CA ARG A 80 0.56 -3.63 -12.98
C ARG A 80 -0.96 -3.61 -12.91
N ILE A 81 -1.57 -2.43 -13.09
CA ILE A 81 -3.03 -2.25 -13.06
C ILE A 81 -3.60 -2.65 -14.42
N THR A 82 -4.61 -3.51 -14.42
CA THR A 82 -5.32 -4.00 -15.61
C THR A 82 -6.81 -3.69 -15.53
N ASP A 83 -7.45 -3.43 -16.67
CA ASP A 83 -8.92 -3.30 -16.81
C ASP A 83 -9.66 -4.63 -16.67
#